data_AF-A0A957EME8-F1
#
_entry.id   AF-A0A957EME8-F1
#
_cell.length_a   1.000
_cell.length_b   1.000
_cell.length_c   1.000
_cell.angle_alpha   90.00
_cell.angle_beta   90.00
_cell.angle_gamma   90.00
#
_symmetry.space_group_name_H-M   'P 1'
#
loop_
_entity.id
_entity.type
_entity.pdbx_description
1 polymer ?
#
loop_
_entity_poly.entity_id
_entity_poly.type
_entity_poly.pdbx_seq_one_letter_code
_entity_poly.pdbx_strand_id
1 'polypeptide(L)' 'HGPKHGRFTWLTPPSFVGSITVADIAQQPTPAARTALLQQYIHDVWARWTAVYADTINAWYDQFITEG' A
#
# COMPACT_ATOMS: atom_id res chain seq x y z
N HIS A 1 18.90 18.47 -23.13
CA HIS A 1 18.58 17.13 -22.59
C HIS A 1 18.54 17.22 -21.07
N GLY A 2 17.34 17.26 -20.48
CA GLY A 2 17.21 17.22 -19.01
C GLY A 2 17.64 15.86 -18.44
N PRO A 3 17.92 15.77 -17.13
CA PRO A 3 18.28 14.51 -16.51
C PRO A 3 17.14 13.51 -16.69
N LYS A 4 17.45 12.25 -17.04
CA LYS A 4 16.46 11.17 -17.01
C LYS A 4 16.13 10.85 -15.55
N HIS A 5 15.20 11.59 -14.96
CA HIS A 5 14.51 11.18 -13.74
C HIS A 5 13.64 9.99 -14.11
N GLY A 6 14.04 8.77 -13.80
CA GLY A 6 13.12 7.65 -14.00
C GLY A 6 13.80 6.33 -14.23
N ARG A 7 14.04 5.64 -13.11
CA ARG A 7 13.81 4.20 -13.07
C ARG A 7 13.12 3.88 -11.76
N PHE A 8 11.81 4.15 -11.71
CA PHE A 8 10.98 3.43 -10.76
C PHE A 8 11.13 1.95 -11.08
N THR A 9 11.46 1.17 -10.06
CA THR A 9 11.53 -0.28 -10.19
C THR A 9 10.32 -0.84 -9.47
N TRP A 10 9.62 -1.78 -10.11
CA TRP A 10 8.53 -2.48 -9.45
C TRP A 10 9.07 -3.19 -8.21
N LEU A 11 8.49 -2.86 -7.06
CA LEU A 11 8.79 -3.58 -5.82
C LEU A 11 8.15 -4.97 -5.90
N THR A 12 8.84 -5.95 -5.33
CA THR A 12 8.24 -7.27 -5.15
C THR A 12 7.22 -7.17 -4.01
N PRO A 13 5.98 -7.63 -4.20
CA PRO A 13 5.00 -7.59 -3.13
C PRO A 13 5.47 -8.39 -1.90
N PRO A 14 5.26 -7.89 -0.67
CA PRO A 14 5.43 -8.71 0.53
C PRO A 14 4.43 -9.86 0.52
N SER A 15 4.62 -10.84 1.41
CA SER A 15 3.65 -11.93 1.56
C SER A 15 2.32 -11.41 2.12
N PHE A 16 1.22 -11.84 1.49
CA PHE A 16 -0.16 -11.61 1.93
C PHE A 16 -0.85 -12.90 2.42
N VAL A 17 -0.08 -13.97 2.63
CA VAL A 17 -0.64 -15.20 3.19
C VAL A 17 -1.29 -14.90 4.55
N GLY A 18 -2.55 -15.32 4.69
CA GLY A 18 -3.34 -15.11 5.90
C GLY A 18 -3.86 -13.68 6.12
N SER A 19 -3.75 -12.78 5.14
CA SER A 19 -4.37 -11.45 5.24
C SER A 19 -5.85 -11.46 4.87
N ILE A 20 -6.56 -10.43 5.31
CA ILE A 20 -7.90 -10.10 4.81
C ILE A 20 -7.83 -9.94 3.28
N THR A 21 -8.84 -10.45 2.58
CA THR A 21 -9.01 -10.29 1.14
C THR A 21 -10.19 -9.37 0.82
N VAL A 22 -10.23 -8.87 -0.42
CA VAL A 22 -11.39 -8.13 -0.92
C VAL A 22 -12.66 -8.99 -0.90
N ALA A 23 -12.53 -10.31 -1.09
CA ALA A 23 -13.66 -11.23 -0.99
C ALA A 23 -14.23 -11.27 0.43
N ASP A 24 -13.39 -11.33 1.46
CA ASP A 24 -13.82 -11.31 2.87
C ASP A 24 -14.60 -10.03 3.23
N ILE A 25 -14.18 -8.90 2.65
CA ILE A 25 -14.89 -7.62 2.76
C ILE A 25 -16.23 -7.70 2.05
N ALA A 26 -16.26 -8.15 0.78
CA ALA A 26 -17.49 -8.22 0.00
C ALA A 26 -18.57 -9.10 0.66
N GLN A 27 -18.16 -10.16 1.35
CA GLN A 27 -19.04 -11.08 2.07
C GLN A 27 -19.63 -10.50 3.37
N GLN A 28 -19.17 -9.33 3.85
CA GLN A 28 -19.76 -8.73 5.05
C GLN A 28 -21.22 -8.30 4.81
N PRO A 29 -22.13 -8.60 5.76
CA PRO A 29 -23.57 -8.50 5.52
C PRO A 29 -24.09 -7.07 5.49
N THR A 30 -23.36 -6.10 6.06
CA THR A 30 -23.80 -4.71 6.17
C THR A 30 -22.76 -3.74 5.60
N PRO A 31 -23.17 -2.57 5.09
CA PRO A 31 -22.23 -1.52 4.70
C PRO A 31 -21.27 -1.11 5.83
N ALA A 32 -21.75 -1.03 7.08
CA ALA A 32 -20.91 -0.68 8.22
C ALA A 32 -19.82 -1.74 8.47
N ALA A 33 -20.17 -3.03 8.42
CA ALA A 33 -19.20 -4.12 8.59
C ALA A 33 -18.19 -4.16 7.42
N ARG A 34 -18.65 -3.90 6.20
CA ARG A 34 -17.75 -3.73 5.03
C ARG A 34 -16.75 -2.61 5.25
N THR A 35 -17.21 -1.44 5.69
CA THR A 35 -16.34 -0.28 5.94
C THR A 35 -15.31 -0.59 7.03
N ALA A 36 -15.74 -1.19 8.15
CA ALA A 36 -14.83 -1.54 9.24
C ALA A 36 -13.73 -2.51 8.77
N LEU A 37 -14.10 -3.56 8.05
CA LEU A 37 -13.14 -4.55 7.56
C LEU A 37 -12.23 -3.99 6.44
N LEU A 38 -12.76 -3.08 5.61
CA LEU A 38 -11.98 -2.36 4.61
C LEU A 38 -10.92 -1.46 5.24
N GLN A 39 -11.27 -0.73 6.31
CA GLN A 39 -10.29 0.09 7.04
C GLN A 39 -9.17 -0.78 7.58
N GLN A 40 -9.49 -1.91 8.21
CA GLN A 40 -8.48 -2.86 8.68
C GLN A 40 -7.59 -3.37 7.55
N TYR A 41 -8.18 -3.78 6.42
CA TYR A 41 -7.45 -4.23 5.25
C TYR A 41 -6.45 -3.17 4.73
N ILE A 42 -6.87 -1.91 4.64
CA ILE A 42 -6.00 -0.81 4.19
C ILE A 42 -4.80 -0.65 5.14
N HIS A 43 -5.03 -0.66 6.45
CA HIS A 43 -3.98 -0.58 7.45
C HIS A 43 -3.00 -1.76 7.35
N ASP A 44 -3.52 -2.99 7.22
CA ASP A 44 -2.69 -4.20 7.12
C ASP A 44 -1.83 -4.21 5.85
N VAL A 45 -2.40 -3.81 4.71
CA VAL A 45 -1.68 -3.68 3.44
C VAL A 45 -0.55 -2.68 3.59
N TRP A 46 -0.84 -1.49 4.14
CA TRP A 46 0.18 -0.47 4.36
C TRP A 46 1.29 -0.93 5.30
N ALA A 47 0.93 -1.57 6.42
CA ALA A 47 1.89 -2.08 7.40
C ALA A 47 2.84 -3.11 6.76
N ARG A 48 2.34 -4.00 5.92
CA ARG A 48 3.17 -5.00 5.21
C ARG A 48 4.14 -4.36 4.22
N TRP A 49 3.67 -3.37 3.46
CA TRP A 49 4.53 -2.66 2.51
C TRP A 49 5.62 -1.88 3.22
N THR A 50 5.26 -1.11 4.25
CA THR A 50 6.21 -0.29 5.01
C THR A 50 7.19 -1.12 5.83
N ALA A 51 6.80 -2.29 6.32
CA ALA A 51 7.72 -3.20 7.01
C ALA A 51 8.93 -3.62 6.16
N VAL A 52 8.80 -3.64 4.83
CA VAL A 52 9.87 -4.05 3.91
C VAL A 52 10.48 -2.86 3.15
N TYR A 53 9.68 -1.85 2.83
CA TYR A 53 10.05 -0.82 1.86
C TYR A 53 9.88 0.63 2.37
N ALA A 54 9.78 0.86 3.69
CA ALA A 54 9.62 2.21 4.25
C ALA A 54 10.59 3.23 3.65
N ASP A 55 11.89 2.93 3.61
CA ASP A 55 12.91 3.86 3.10
C ASP A 55 12.73 4.19 1.61
N THR A 56 12.36 3.20 0.80
CA THR A 56 12.12 3.40 -0.64
C THR A 56 10.88 4.25 -0.87
N ILE A 57 9.81 3.98 -0.11
CA ILE A 57 8.56 4.73 -0.18
C ILE A 57 8.77 6.18 0.26
N ASN A 58 9.49 6.40 1.36
CA ASN A 58 9.82 7.74 1.85
C ASN A 58 10.68 8.51 0.83
N ALA A 59 11.72 7.88 0.27
CA ALA A 59 12.54 8.52 -0.75
C ALA A 59 11.74 8.94 -1.99
N TRP A 60 10.78 8.13 -2.43
CA TRP A 60 9.88 8.52 -3.53
C TRP A 60 8.92 9.64 -3.12
N TYR A 61 8.37 9.60 -1.91
CA TYR A 61 7.50 10.65 -1.40
C TYR A 61 8.24 12.00 -1.35
N ASP A 62 9.45 12.00 -0.80
CA ASP A 62 10.25 13.22 -0.67
C ASP A 62 10.58 13.81 -2.04
N GLN A 63 11.03 12.95 -2.97
CA GLN A 63 11.46 13.34 -4.31
C GLN A 63 10.34 13.90 -5.20
N PHE A 64 9.08 13.47 -5.00
CA PHE A 64 8.00 13.76 -5.95
C PHE A 64 6.76 14.42 -5.36
N ILE A 65 6.63 14.46 -4.03
CA ILE A 65 5.47 15.07 -3.36
C ILE A 65 5.85 16.27 -2.50
N THR A 66 6.95 16.22 -1.74
CA THR A 66 7.31 17.34 -0.84
C THR A 66 8.20 18.40 -1.48
N GLU A 67 8.97 18.07 -2.52
CA GLU A 67 9.79 19.05 -3.27
C GLU A 67 8.99 19.79 -4.38
N GLY A 68 7.70 20.05 -4.14
CA GLY A 68 6.79 20.81 -5.03
C GLY A 68 6.57 22.25 -4.59
#